data_AF-A0A970KU52-F1
#
_entry.id   AF-A0A970KU52-F1
#
_cell.length_a   1.000
_cell.length_b   1.000
_cell.length_c   1.000
_cell.angle_alpha   90.00
_cell.angle_beta   90.00
_cell.angle_gamma   90.00
#
_symmetry.space_group_name_H-M   'P 1'
#
loop_
_entity.id
_entity.type
_entity.pdbx_description
1 polymer ?
#
loop_
_entity_poly.entity_id
_entity_poly.type
_entity_poly.pdbx_seq_one_letter_code
_entity_poly.pdbx_strand_id
1 'polypeptide(L)'
;MADSLSFHTLLSLAAAWIASVVAAMLGARRRETSGGPQLFWLMVAVAVWSLAAAVELMVTSLPAKVFCTRLQYLGILASPVLFLLFAVRFTRRRWLDPPGRVAALCAIPAVTYLLILTNGWHGLVWPTVEALSSARHLAAYASGPVFWLGVGYSYLCLAGAFWQLGIAAMRLPRALRHQALVILVGSAIPWLTNASFIFGGFPVPGIDPTPLSIAAMGVVIGFAVIRFDLVDLVPTARATAVRLMPHGLVVFDEQGRIIDRNPAARYLLGPPERTDSDGFGLRDTGPWSE
;
A
#
# COMPACT_ATOMS: atom_id res chain seq x y z
N MET A 1 -7.80 35.00 -3.47
CA MET A 1 -6.93 34.40 -2.43
C MET A 1 -7.71 33.79 -1.27
N ALA A 2 -8.74 34.44 -0.72
CA ALA A 2 -9.57 33.84 0.33
C ALA A 2 -10.30 32.57 -0.16
N ASP A 3 -10.91 32.61 -1.34
CA ASP A 3 -11.64 31.46 -1.91
C ASP A 3 -10.73 30.27 -2.22
N SER A 4 -9.53 30.54 -2.72
CA SER A 4 -8.53 29.49 -2.96
C SER A 4 -8.08 28.86 -1.65
N LEU A 5 -7.85 29.63 -0.58
CA LEU A 5 -7.42 29.06 0.70
C LEU A 5 -8.52 28.18 1.31
N SER A 6 -9.77 28.65 1.28
CA SER A 6 -10.94 27.89 1.72
C SER A 6 -11.08 26.57 0.95
N PHE A 7 -10.88 26.59 -0.36
CA PHE A 7 -10.92 25.39 -1.20
C PHE A 7 -9.86 24.34 -0.79
N HIS A 8 -8.62 24.74 -0.52
CA HIS A 8 -7.56 23.81 -0.14
C HIS A 8 -7.72 23.27 1.30
N THR A 9 -8.27 24.08 2.21
CA THR A 9 -8.68 23.61 3.53
C THR A 9 -9.76 22.54 3.41
N LEU A 10 -10.78 22.77 2.58
CA LEU A 10 -11.83 21.77 2.30
C LEU A 10 -11.25 20.50 1.68
N LEU A 11 -10.28 20.63 0.78
CA LEU A 11 -9.60 19.49 0.16
C LEU A 11 -8.83 18.65 1.19
N SER A 12 -8.13 19.31 2.10
CA SER A 12 -7.40 18.66 3.19
C SER A 12 -8.34 17.97 4.18
N LEU A 13 -9.47 18.61 4.51
CA LEU A 13 -10.52 17.99 5.33
C LEU A 13 -11.18 16.79 4.63
N ALA A 14 -11.42 16.88 3.32
CA ALA A 14 -11.93 15.77 2.54
C ALA A 14 -10.94 14.59 2.52
N ALA A 15 -9.65 14.85 2.34
CA ALA A 15 -8.61 13.83 2.43
C ALA A 15 -8.58 13.17 3.83
N ALA A 16 -8.62 13.95 4.89
CA ALA A 16 -8.70 13.45 6.27
C ALA A 16 -9.93 12.57 6.51
N TRP A 17 -11.09 13.00 6.02
CA TRP A 17 -12.34 12.26 6.14
C TRP A 17 -12.28 10.94 5.36
N ILE A 18 -11.89 10.97 4.08
CA ILE A 18 -11.74 9.78 3.24
C ILE A 18 -10.78 8.79 3.90
N ALA A 19 -9.59 9.24 4.31
CA ALA A 19 -8.61 8.39 4.96
C ALA A 19 -9.15 7.78 6.27
N SER A 20 -9.89 8.54 7.07
CA SER A 20 -10.52 8.04 8.30
C SER A 20 -11.60 7.00 8.03
N VAL A 21 -12.43 7.20 7.00
CA VAL A 21 -13.46 6.22 6.60
C VAL A 21 -12.82 4.94 6.11
N VAL A 22 -11.81 5.03 5.23
CA VAL A 22 -11.08 3.84 4.73
C VAL A 22 -10.38 3.12 5.90
N ALA A 23 -9.76 3.86 6.83
CA ALA A 23 -9.18 3.28 8.03
C ALA A 23 -10.24 2.55 8.88
N ALA A 24 -11.41 3.15 9.13
CA ALA A 24 -12.48 2.49 9.88
C ALA A 24 -12.95 1.19 9.20
N MET A 25 -13.14 1.21 7.88
CA MET A 25 -13.53 0.03 7.09
C MET A 25 -12.47 -1.09 7.16
N LEU A 26 -11.20 -0.76 6.97
CA LEU A 26 -10.09 -1.72 7.07
C LEU A 26 -9.90 -2.22 8.50
N GLY A 27 -10.10 -1.36 9.50
CA GLY A 27 -10.04 -1.70 10.92
C GLY A 27 -11.09 -2.72 11.33
N ALA A 28 -12.30 -2.61 10.78
CA ALA A 28 -13.37 -3.57 11.01
C ALA A 28 -13.05 -4.97 10.45
N ARG A 29 -12.24 -5.06 9.39
CA ARG A 29 -11.83 -6.32 8.73
C ARG A 29 -10.36 -6.68 8.93
N ARG A 30 -9.69 -6.07 9.92
CA ARG A 30 -8.23 -6.14 10.10
C ARG A 30 -7.68 -7.54 10.41
N ARG A 31 -8.53 -8.44 10.90
CA ARG A 31 -8.15 -9.83 11.27
C ARG A 31 -8.30 -10.82 10.12
N GLU A 32 -9.06 -10.47 9.08
CA GLU A 32 -9.43 -11.35 7.97
C GLU A 32 -8.53 -11.10 6.74
N THR A 33 -7.94 -9.92 6.63
CA THR A 33 -7.18 -9.53 5.44
C THR A 33 -5.69 -9.41 5.72
N SER A 34 -4.87 -10.26 5.10
CA SER A 34 -3.41 -10.10 5.17
C SER A 34 -3.01 -8.78 4.48
N GLY A 35 -2.10 -7.99 5.08
CA GLY A 35 -1.80 -6.63 4.61
C GLY A 35 -2.78 -5.53 5.04
N GLY A 36 -4.00 -5.90 5.48
CA GLY A 36 -5.02 -4.96 5.98
C GLY A 36 -4.53 -4.06 7.14
N PRO A 37 -3.79 -4.59 8.15
CA PRO A 37 -3.27 -3.77 9.25
C PRO A 37 -2.29 -2.67 8.80
N GLN A 38 -1.44 -2.94 7.81
CA GLN A 38 -0.47 -1.96 7.32
C GLN A 38 -1.18 -0.83 6.56
N LEU A 39 -2.16 -1.17 5.73
CA LEU A 39 -2.97 -0.20 5.02
C LEU A 39 -3.85 0.61 5.98
N PHE A 40 -4.39 -0.02 7.03
CA PHE A 40 -5.09 0.67 8.12
C PHE A 40 -4.21 1.76 8.75
N TRP A 41 -3.00 1.41 9.19
CA TRP A 41 -2.11 2.39 9.80
C TRP A 41 -1.63 3.45 8.81
N LEU A 42 -1.46 3.10 7.53
CA LEU A 42 -1.18 4.07 6.47
C LEU A 42 -2.30 5.09 6.36
N MET A 43 -3.56 4.66 6.37
CA MET A 43 -4.71 5.55 6.32
C MET A 43 -4.85 6.40 7.58
N VAL A 44 -4.54 5.87 8.77
CA VAL A 44 -4.47 6.67 10.00
C VAL A 44 -3.38 7.75 9.89
N ALA A 45 -2.19 7.40 9.40
CA ALA A 45 -1.09 8.33 9.19
C ALA A 45 -1.47 9.47 8.22
N VAL A 46 -2.16 9.12 7.13
CA VAL A 46 -2.67 10.10 6.14
C VAL A 46 -3.77 10.97 6.75
N ALA A 47 -4.68 10.41 7.55
CA ALA A 47 -5.72 11.19 8.22
C ALA A 47 -5.12 12.24 9.18
N VAL A 48 -4.12 11.85 9.98
CA VAL A 48 -3.39 12.76 10.87
C VAL A 48 -2.68 13.85 10.07
N TRP A 49 -2.02 13.48 8.97
CA TRP A 49 -1.35 14.44 8.10
C TRP A 49 -2.33 15.44 7.49
N SER A 50 -3.39 14.96 6.84
CA SER A 50 -4.41 15.80 6.20
C SER A 50 -5.11 16.73 7.19
N LEU A 51 -5.41 16.24 8.40
CA LEU A 51 -6.04 17.07 9.44
C LEU A 51 -5.09 18.17 9.92
N ALA A 52 -3.82 17.83 10.17
CA ALA A 52 -2.82 18.80 10.58
C ALA A 52 -2.55 19.85 9.49
N ALA A 53 -2.57 19.46 8.21
CA ALA A 53 -2.47 20.37 7.07
C ALA A 53 -3.68 21.33 7.00
N ALA A 54 -4.91 20.82 7.20
CA ALA A 54 -6.10 21.65 7.24
C ALA A 54 -6.02 22.71 8.36
N VAL A 55 -5.59 22.31 9.55
CA VAL A 55 -5.42 23.22 10.69
C VAL A 55 -4.30 24.25 10.41
N GLU A 56 -3.20 23.85 9.77
CA GLU A 56 -2.12 24.77 9.40
C GLU A 56 -2.62 25.93 8.51
N LEU A 57 -3.51 25.63 7.56
CA LEU A 57 -4.09 26.62 6.65
C LEU A 57 -5.04 27.58 7.38
N MET A 58 -5.70 27.14 8.44
CA MET A 58 -6.63 27.95 9.24
C MET A 58 -5.91 28.89 10.21
N VAL A 59 -4.70 28.54 10.66
CA VAL A 59 -3.94 29.37 11.61
C VAL A 59 -3.06 30.41 10.91
N THR A 60 -2.88 31.56 11.55
CA THR A 60 -2.06 32.68 11.06
C THR A 60 -0.76 32.85 11.84
N SER A 61 -0.66 32.32 13.06
CA SER A 61 0.53 32.46 13.89
C SER A 61 1.61 31.45 13.46
N LEU A 62 2.85 31.94 13.30
CA LEU A 62 3.98 31.11 12.89
C LEU A 62 4.24 29.93 13.86
N PRO A 63 4.18 30.09 15.20
CA PRO A 63 4.35 28.96 16.12
C PRO A 63 3.28 27.87 15.94
N ALA A 64 2.02 28.26 15.67
CA ALA A 64 0.95 27.29 15.41
C ALA A 64 1.17 26.56 14.09
N LYS A 65 1.67 27.25 13.05
CA LYS A 65 2.04 26.59 11.78
C LYS A 65 3.14 25.55 11.97
N VAL A 66 4.23 25.93 12.65
CA VAL A 66 5.33 25.01 12.94
C VAL A 66 4.85 23.80 13.75
N PHE A 67 3.95 23.99 14.71
CA PHE A 67 3.32 22.89 15.45
C PHE A 67 2.51 21.95 14.53
N CYS A 68 1.67 22.51 13.66
CA CYS A 68 0.90 21.73 12.70
C CYS A 68 1.82 20.95 11.76
N THR A 69 2.89 21.58 11.24
CA THR A 69 3.89 20.92 10.40
C THR A 69 4.56 19.76 11.14
N ARG A 70 4.96 19.95 12.40
CA ARG A 70 5.49 18.84 13.22
C ARG A 70 4.49 17.68 13.33
N LEU A 71 3.19 17.96 13.40
CA LEU A 71 2.16 16.92 13.43
C LEU A 71 2.01 16.23 12.06
N GLN A 72 2.08 16.98 10.96
CA GLN A 72 2.07 16.43 9.60
C GLN A 72 3.21 15.44 9.36
N TYR A 73 4.41 15.73 9.89
CA TYR A 73 5.58 14.86 9.70
C TYR A 73 5.44 13.45 10.30
N LEU A 74 4.52 13.23 11.26
CA LEU A 74 4.16 11.87 11.69
C LEU A 74 3.62 11.06 10.52
N GLY A 75 2.69 11.64 9.76
CA GLY A 75 2.11 10.97 8.61
C GLY A 75 3.06 10.88 7.43
N ILE A 76 3.81 11.96 7.15
CA ILE A 76 4.79 12.01 6.05
C ILE A 76 5.83 10.89 6.21
N LEU A 77 6.44 10.78 7.40
CA LEU A 77 7.53 9.82 7.64
C LEU A 77 7.02 8.38 7.78
N ALA A 78 5.81 8.17 8.31
CA ALA A 78 5.23 6.85 8.45
C ALA A 78 4.75 6.26 7.12
N SER A 79 4.22 7.09 6.22
CA SER A 79 3.58 6.66 4.96
C SER A 79 4.44 5.73 4.08
N PRO A 80 5.68 6.08 3.70
CA PRO A 80 6.49 5.24 2.82
C PRO A 80 6.88 3.91 3.47
N VAL A 81 7.14 3.90 4.79
CA VAL A 81 7.46 2.67 5.54
C VAL A 81 6.25 1.75 5.62
N LEU A 82 5.08 2.28 5.95
CA LEU A 82 3.84 1.51 6.00
C LEU A 82 3.45 0.95 4.63
N PHE A 83 3.68 1.72 3.55
CA PHE A 83 3.46 1.25 2.18
C PHE A 83 4.44 0.14 1.78
N LEU A 84 5.72 0.23 2.15
CA LEU A 84 6.68 -0.86 1.97
C LEU A 84 6.27 -2.12 2.73
N LEU A 85 5.90 -1.99 4.00
CA LEU A 85 5.45 -3.12 4.81
C LEU A 85 4.18 -3.76 4.22
N PHE A 86 3.26 -2.94 3.72
CA PHE A 86 2.08 -3.41 2.99
C PHE A 86 2.50 -4.22 1.75
N ALA A 87 3.37 -3.68 0.89
CA ALA A 87 3.83 -4.37 -0.32
C ALA A 87 4.54 -5.70 0.00
N VAL A 88 5.37 -5.74 1.04
CA VAL A 88 6.04 -6.97 1.49
C VAL A 88 5.05 -8.01 1.99
N ARG A 89 4.02 -7.61 2.76
CA ARG A 89 2.98 -8.51 3.26
C ARG A 89 2.06 -9.01 2.16
N PHE A 90 1.66 -8.11 1.25
CA PHE A 90 0.86 -8.42 0.08
C PHE A 90 1.54 -9.46 -0.82
N THR A 91 2.85 -9.29 -1.06
CA THR A 91 3.65 -10.22 -1.87
C THR A 91 4.11 -11.48 -1.11
N ARG A 92 3.65 -11.65 0.15
CA ARG A 92 3.97 -12.79 1.05
C ARG A 92 5.48 -13.03 1.23
N ARG A 93 6.26 -11.96 1.15
CA ARG A 93 7.72 -12.01 1.33
C ARG A 93 8.05 -11.99 2.82
N ARG A 94 8.93 -12.89 3.25
CA ARG A 94 9.26 -13.12 4.68
C ARG A 94 10.52 -12.42 5.18
N TRP A 95 11.21 -11.65 4.33
CA TRP A 95 12.47 -11.01 4.72
C TRP A 95 12.31 -9.88 5.76
N LEU A 96 11.08 -9.40 6.00
CA LEU A 96 10.75 -8.47 7.10
C LEU A 96 9.94 -9.13 8.23
N ASP A 97 9.85 -10.47 8.28
CA ASP A 97 9.23 -11.16 9.41
C ASP A 97 9.97 -10.95 10.74
N PRO A 98 11.32 -10.87 10.79
CA PRO A 98 12.01 -10.60 12.05
C PRO A 98 11.68 -9.20 12.60
N PRO A 99 11.24 -9.07 13.86
CA PRO A 99 10.82 -7.78 14.42
C PRO A 99 11.95 -6.75 14.44
N GLY A 100 13.21 -7.19 14.57
CA GLY A 100 14.38 -6.31 14.53
C GLY A 100 14.55 -5.57 13.19
N ARG A 101 14.14 -6.18 12.06
CA ARG A 101 14.23 -5.52 10.74
C ARG A 101 13.16 -4.45 10.57
N VAL A 102 11.95 -4.73 11.04
CA VAL A 102 10.87 -3.73 11.07
C VAL A 102 11.23 -2.60 12.03
N ALA A 103 11.79 -2.92 13.20
CA ALA A 103 12.27 -1.91 14.15
C ALA A 103 13.37 -1.02 13.53
N ALA A 104 14.33 -1.61 12.80
CA ALA A 104 15.36 -0.83 12.10
C ALA A 104 14.78 0.10 11.02
N LEU A 105 13.79 -0.37 10.25
CA LEU A 105 13.05 0.46 9.28
C LEU A 105 12.27 1.59 9.96
N CYS A 106 11.72 1.36 11.14
CA CYS A 106 11.01 2.39 11.90
C CYS A 106 11.95 3.31 12.69
N ALA A 107 13.19 2.89 12.97
CA ALA A 107 14.15 3.68 13.73
C ALA A 107 14.57 4.95 12.97
N ILE A 108 14.80 4.85 11.66
CA ILE A 108 15.20 5.99 10.82
C ILE A 108 14.13 7.11 10.85
N PRO A 109 12.84 6.87 10.50
CA PRO A 109 11.82 7.91 10.58
C PRO A 109 11.57 8.38 12.02
N ALA A 110 11.73 7.53 13.03
CA ALA A 110 11.61 7.96 14.43
C ALA A 110 12.73 8.95 14.82
N VAL A 111 13.98 8.67 14.44
CA VAL A 111 15.12 9.58 14.67
C VAL A 111 14.93 10.88 13.88
N THR A 112 14.53 10.80 12.61
CA THR A 112 14.21 11.99 11.81
C THR A 112 13.10 12.83 12.47
N TYR A 113 12.08 12.18 13.02
CA TYR A 113 11.01 12.86 13.75
C TYR A 113 11.51 13.57 15.01
N LEU A 114 12.40 12.94 15.79
CA LEU A 114 13.03 13.58 16.94
C LEU A 114 13.82 14.83 16.53
N LEU A 115 14.59 14.75 15.43
CA LEU A 115 15.32 15.90 14.87
C LEU A 115 14.39 17.04 14.41
N ILE A 116 13.18 16.71 13.95
CA ILE A 116 12.15 17.70 13.62
C ILE A 116 11.63 18.41 14.87
N LEU A 117 11.39 17.67 15.95
CA LEU A 117 10.96 18.25 17.22
C LEU A 117 12.03 19.17 17.80
N THR A 118 13.31 18.79 17.72
CA THR A 118 14.45 19.57 18.20
C THR A 118 14.99 20.59 17.19
N ASN A 119 14.35 20.76 16.03
CA ASN A 119 14.88 21.60 14.94
C ASN A 119 15.23 23.03 15.36
N GLY A 120 14.55 23.58 16.37
CA GLY A 120 14.84 24.92 16.90
C GLY A 120 16.24 25.10 17.47
N TRP A 121 16.98 24.02 17.78
CA TRP A 121 18.33 24.10 18.33
C TRP A 121 19.43 24.03 17.27
N HIS A 122 19.16 23.39 16.13
CA HIS A 122 20.21 23.04 15.16
C HIS A 122 19.88 23.42 13.70
N GLY A 123 18.60 23.65 13.36
CA GLY A 123 18.18 24.07 12.01
C GLY A 123 18.47 23.05 10.89
N LEU A 124 18.70 21.79 11.23
CA LEU A 124 19.15 20.77 10.26
C LEU A 124 18.03 20.28 9.33
N VAL A 125 16.77 20.41 9.76
CA VAL A 125 15.60 20.05 8.94
C VAL A 125 15.09 21.29 8.21
N TRP A 126 14.83 22.36 8.96
CA TRP A 126 14.43 23.66 8.43
C TRP A 126 15.41 24.72 8.94
N PRO A 127 16.39 25.15 8.11
CA PRO A 127 17.33 26.20 8.47
C PRO A 127 16.66 27.56 8.64
N THR A 128 15.68 27.86 7.77
CA THR A 128 14.85 29.07 7.85
C THR A 128 13.38 28.69 7.72
N VAL A 129 12.54 29.39 8.49
CA VAL A 129 11.09 29.26 8.47
C VAL A 129 10.51 30.67 8.39
N GLU A 130 9.96 31.02 7.24
CA GLU A 130 9.45 32.35 6.95
C GLU A 130 7.95 32.29 6.63
N ALA A 131 7.16 33.17 7.24
CA ALA A 131 5.79 33.38 6.81
C ALA A 131 5.81 34.12 5.46
N LEU A 132 5.10 33.62 4.44
CA LEU A 132 5.04 34.32 3.17
C LEU A 132 4.30 35.66 3.36
N SER A 133 5.00 36.76 3.07
CA SER A 133 4.48 38.13 3.20
C SER A 133 3.23 38.37 2.33
N SER A 134 3.13 37.71 1.18
CA SER A 134 1.97 37.75 0.27
C SER A 134 0.81 36.85 0.69
N ALA A 135 1.04 35.88 1.58
CA ALA A 135 0.06 34.88 2.00
C ALA A 135 0.31 34.48 3.46
N ARG A 136 -0.25 35.23 4.42
CA ARG A 136 -0.06 34.98 5.87
C ARG A 136 -0.45 33.56 6.34
N HIS A 137 -1.19 32.82 5.51
CA HIS A 137 -1.58 31.44 5.74
C HIS A 137 -0.61 30.40 5.17
N LEU A 138 0.47 30.80 4.49
CA LEU A 138 1.50 29.92 3.96
C LEU A 138 2.84 30.19 4.65
N ALA A 139 3.59 29.13 4.95
CA ALA A 139 4.95 29.20 5.45
C ALA A 139 5.91 28.57 4.44
N ALA A 140 7.03 29.25 4.17
CA ALA A 140 8.15 28.69 3.43
C ALA A 140 9.14 28.07 4.41
N TYR A 141 9.48 26.82 4.17
CA TYR A 141 10.49 26.08 4.92
C TYR A 141 11.66 25.83 3.98
N ALA A 142 12.86 26.31 4.33
CA ALA A 142 14.06 25.92 3.60
C ALA A 142 14.37 24.44 3.85
N SER A 143 14.77 23.73 2.80
CA SER A 143 15.09 22.30 2.87
C SER A 143 16.51 22.06 3.36
N GLY A 144 16.68 21.74 4.64
CA GLY A 144 17.97 21.42 5.24
C GLY A 144 18.49 20.01 4.89
N PRO A 145 19.71 19.64 5.34
CA PRO A 145 20.31 18.34 5.03
C PRO A 145 19.49 17.14 5.52
N VAL A 146 18.92 17.21 6.73
CA VAL A 146 18.13 16.11 7.31
C VAL A 146 16.81 15.92 6.56
N PHE A 147 16.24 17.01 6.03
CA PHE A 147 15.08 16.92 5.14
C PHE A 147 15.39 16.05 3.91
N TRP A 148 16.51 16.32 3.22
CA TRP A 148 16.91 15.54 2.04
C TRP A 148 17.27 14.09 2.35
N LEU A 149 17.86 13.81 3.51
CA LEU A 149 18.06 12.44 3.99
C LEU A 149 16.72 11.71 4.20
N GLY A 150 15.74 12.40 4.81
CA GLY A 150 14.39 11.88 4.99
C GLY A 150 13.68 11.60 3.66
N VAL A 151 13.82 12.49 2.67
CA VAL A 151 13.34 12.29 1.30
C VAL A 151 14.01 11.07 0.68
N GLY A 152 15.35 11.00 0.68
CA GLY A 152 16.08 9.85 0.12
C GLY A 152 15.66 8.52 0.74
N TYR A 153 15.52 8.46 2.07
CA TYR A 153 15.04 7.28 2.77
C TYR A 153 13.60 6.89 2.36
N SER A 154 12.71 7.88 2.27
CA SER A 154 11.32 7.67 1.86
C SER A 154 11.26 7.08 0.46
N TYR A 155 12.02 7.64 -0.49
CA TYR A 155 12.09 7.15 -1.86
C TYR A 155 12.74 5.77 -1.99
N LEU A 156 13.69 5.42 -1.12
CA LEU A 156 14.21 4.04 -1.04
C LEU A 156 13.12 3.06 -0.60
N CYS A 157 12.30 3.43 0.39
CA CYS A 157 11.17 2.61 0.82
C CYS A 157 10.14 2.43 -0.32
N LEU A 158 9.84 3.51 -1.04
CA LEU A 158 8.96 3.47 -2.21
C LEU A 158 9.53 2.60 -3.32
N ALA A 159 10.79 2.80 -3.69
CA ALA A 159 11.46 1.98 -4.70
C ALA A 159 11.42 0.49 -4.31
N GLY A 160 11.66 0.16 -3.03
CA GLY A 160 11.49 -1.19 -2.51
C GLY A 160 10.06 -1.72 -2.65
N ALA A 161 9.05 -0.91 -2.35
CA ALA A 161 7.64 -1.28 -2.48
C ALA A 161 7.26 -1.55 -3.95
N PHE A 162 7.58 -0.62 -4.85
CA PHE A 162 7.34 -0.73 -6.29
C PHE A 162 8.08 -1.90 -6.91
N TRP A 163 9.32 -2.15 -6.50
CA TRP A 163 10.10 -3.30 -6.95
C TRP A 163 9.42 -4.63 -6.60
N GLN A 164 8.96 -4.77 -5.35
CA GLN A 164 8.25 -5.99 -4.92
C GLN A 164 6.93 -6.17 -5.68
N LEU A 165 6.16 -5.08 -5.84
CA LEU A 165 4.90 -5.09 -6.57
C LEU A 165 5.10 -5.39 -8.08
N GLY A 166 6.17 -4.87 -8.69
CA GLY A 166 6.53 -5.14 -10.07
C GLY A 166 6.93 -6.60 -10.29
N ILE A 167 7.74 -7.16 -9.40
CA ILE A 167 8.04 -8.60 -9.43
C ILE A 167 6.76 -9.43 -9.27
N ALA A 168 5.88 -9.03 -8.35
CA ALA A 168 4.61 -9.73 -8.13
C ALA A 168 3.69 -9.66 -9.37
N ALA A 169 3.63 -8.52 -10.04
CA ALA A 169 2.90 -8.34 -11.29
C ALA A 169 3.43 -9.20 -12.45
N MET A 170 4.69 -9.63 -12.39
CA MET A 170 5.28 -10.51 -13.42
C MET A 170 5.21 -11.99 -13.05
N ARG A 171 5.35 -12.34 -11.75
CA ARG A 171 5.60 -13.72 -11.30
C ARG A 171 4.43 -14.40 -10.60
N LEU A 172 3.41 -13.67 -10.14
CA LEU A 172 2.26 -14.27 -9.46
C LEU A 172 1.24 -14.87 -10.46
N PRO A 173 0.43 -15.85 -10.03
CA PRO A 173 -0.68 -16.39 -10.83
C PRO A 173 -1.65 -15.29 -11.29
N ARG A 174 -2.35 -15.51 -12.42
CA ARG A 174 -3.23 -14.51 -13.07
C ARG A 174 -4.17 -13.78 -12.10
N ALA A 175 -4.78 -14.50 -11.16
CA ALA A 175 -5.69 -13.92 -10.16
C ALA A 175 -5.02 -12.83 -9.27
N LEU A 176 -3.79 -13.07 -8.82
CA LEU A 176 -3.01 -12.15 -7.98
C LEU A 176 -2.27 -11.08 -8.80
N ARG A 177 -2.00 -11.36 -10.09
CA ARG A 177 -1.31 -10.43 -10.99
C ARG A 177 -2.12 -9.15 -11.23
N HIS A 178 -3.43 -9.26 -11.47
CA HIS A 178 -4.28 -8.08 -11.65
C HIS A 178 -4.33 -7.22 -10.40
N GLN A 179 -4.37 -7.85 -9.23
CA GLN A 179 -4.34 -7.17 -7.94
C GLN A 179 -3.03 -6.40 -7.73
N ALA A 180 -1.89 -7.03 -8.03
CA ALA A 180 -0.58 -6.38 -7.98
C ALA A 180 -0.49 -5.20 -8.97
N LEU A 181 -1.04 -5.34 -10.18
CA LEU A 181 -1.08 -4.25 -11.17
C LEU A 181 -1.96 -3.07 -10.72
N VAL A 182 -3.15 -3.35 -10.16
CA VAL A 182 -4.03 -2.29 -9.63
C VAL A 182 -3.34 -1.53 -8.51
N ILE A 183 -2.67 -2.23 -7.59
CA ILE A 183 -1.89 -1.58 -6.52
C ILE A 183 -0.73 -0.78 -7.12
N LEU A 184 0.03 -1.35 -8.04
CA LEU A 184 1.20 -0.72 -8.65
C LEU A 184 0.82 0.57 -9.40
N VAL A 185 -0.18 0.50 -10.28
CA VAL A 185 -0.65 1.65 -11.08
C VAL A 185 -1.38 2.66 -10.19
N GLY A 186 -2.26 2.19 -9.30
CA GLY A 186 -3.02 3.05 -8.39
C GLY A 186 -2.14 3.79 -7.39
N SER A 187 -1.03 3.19 -6.97
CA SER A 187 -0.06 3.86 -6.10
C SER A 187 0.94 4.74 -6.84
N ALA A 188 1.14 4.59 -8.15
CA ALA A 188 2.06 5.46 -8.89
C ALA A 188 1.65 6.94 -8.83
N ILE A 189 0.33 7.21 -8.88
CA ILE A 189 -0.24 8.56 -8.89
C ILE A 189 0.23 9.39 -7.67
N PRO A 190 -0.02 8.99 -6.41
CA PRO A 190 0.37 9.81 -5.26
C PRO A 190 1.86 10.09 -5.18
N TRP A 191 2.71 9.13 -5.53
CA TRP A 191 4.16 9.31 -5.45
C TRP A 191 4.72 10.17 -6.58
N LEU A 192 4.12 10.11 -7.77
CA LEU A 192 4.42 11.07 -8.85
C LEU A 192 3.96 12.47 -8.47
N THR A 193 2.76 12.60 -7.90
CA THR A 193 2.25 13.86 -7.35
C THR A 193 3.19 14.44 -6.28
N ASN A 194 3.68 13.61 -5.37
CA ASN A 194 4.63 14.00 -4.34
C ASN A 194 5.98 14.43 -4.93
N ALA A 195 6.51 13.68 -5.91
CA ALA A 195 7.74 14.04 -6.60
C ALA A 195 7.62 15.39 -7.31
N SER A 196 6.53 15.60 -8.06
CA SER A 196 6.25 16.89 -8.71
C SER A 196 6.14 18.03 -7.70
N PHE A 197 5.58 17.79 -6.52
CA PHE A 197 5.52 18.78 -5.45
C PHE A 197 6.92 19.13 -4.90
N ILE A 198 7.72 18.12 -4.53
CA ILE A 198 9.05 18.31 -3.93
C ILE A 198 10.02 19.00 -4.92
N PHE A 199 9.98 18.64 -6.20
CA PHE A 199 10.89 19.19 -7.22
C PHE A 199 10.37 20.47 -7.89
N GLY A 200 9.32 21.11 -7.32
CA GLY A 200 8.84 22.42 -7.77
C GLY A 200 8.03 22.41 -9.07
N GLY A 201 7.56 21.25 -9.52
CA GLY A 201 6.71 21.09 -10.69
C GLY A 201 5.21 21.30 -10.43
N PHE A 202 4.79 21.62 -9.19
CA PHE A 202 3.38 21.83 -8.86
C PHE A 202 2.97 23.31 -8.98
N PRO A 203 1.83 23.62 -9.65
CA PRO A 203 1.49 24.99 -10.03
C PRO A 203 1.07 25.91 -8.86
N VAL A 204 0.79 25.35 -7.68
CA VAL A 204 0.36 26.11 -6.49
C VAL A 204 1.44 26.05 -5.40
N PRO A 205 2.17 27.15 -5.13
CA PRO A 205 3.21 27.17 -4.11
C PRO A 205 2.65 26.92 -2.70
N GLY A 206 3.33 26.08 -1.92
CA GLY A 206 3.08 25.92 -0.48
C GLY A 206 1.89 25.02 -0.10
N ILE A 207 1.24 24.35 -1.06
CA ILE A 207 0.14 23.42 -0.78
C ILE A 207 0.49 22.04 -1.29
N ASP A 208 0.54 21.08 -0.38
CA ASP A 208 0.90 19.70 -0.70
C ASP A 208 -0.33 18.87 -1.11
N PRO A 209 -0.45 18.45 -2.39
CA PRO A 209 -1.54 17.59 -2.88
C PRO A 209 -1.39 16.11 -2.49
N THR A 210 -0.25 15.72 -1.92
CA THR A 210 0.09 14.32 -1.62
C THR A 210 -0.90 13.62 -0.69
N PRO A 211 -1.39 14.23 0.42
CA PRO A 211 -2.29 13.54 1.32
C PRO A 211 -3.60 13.12 0.65
N LEU A 212 -4.14 13.98 -0.23
CA LEU A 212 -5.35 13.69 -0.99
C LEU A 212 -5.15 12.55 -1.98
N SER A 213 -4.03 12.56 -2.71
CA SER A 213 -3.75 11.50 -3.68
C SER A 213 -3.49 10.16 -2.99
N ILE A 214 -2.86 10.15 -1.80
CA ILE A 214 -2.72 8.93 -0.99
C ILE A 214 -4.09 8.48 -0.44
N ALA A 215 -4.96 9.40 -0.01
CA ALA A 215 -6.31 9.04 0.43
C ALA A 215 -7.14 8.39 -0.71
N ALA A 216 -7.06 8.95 -1.93
CA ALA A 216 -7.68 8.38 -3.12
C ALA A 216 -7.11 6.99 -3.48
N MET A 217 -5.78 6.83 -3.40
CA MET A 217 -5.12 5.52 -3.53
C MET A 217 -5.66 4.55 -2.47
N GLY A 218 -5.84 5.01 -1.23
CA GLY A 218 -6.42 4.26 -0.13
C GLY A 218 -7.82 3.73 -0.42
N VAL A 219 -8.67 4.52 -1.08
CA VAL A 219 -10.00 4.07 -1.52
C VAL A 219 -9.88 2.94 -2.55
N VAL A 220 -9.04 3.11 -3.57
CA VAL A 220 -8.87 2.11 -4.64
C VAL A 220 -8.31 0.80 -4.07
N ILE A 221 -7.23 0.87 -3.31
CA ILE A 221 -6.58 -0.31 -2.72
C ILE A 221 -7.48 -0.92 -1.64
N GLY A 222 -8.08 -0.10 -0.78
CA GLY A 222 -8.97 -0.56 0.30
C GLY A 222 -10.19 -1.29 -0.25
N PHE A 223 -10.85 -0.71 -1.26
CA PHE A 223 -11.94 -1.39 -1.97
C PHE A 223 -11.47 -2.70 -2.57
N ALA A 224 -10.32 -2.73 -3.24
CA ALA A 224 -9.79 -3.95 -3.81
C ALA A 224 -9.60 -5.01 -2.71
N VAL A 225 -8.90 -4.65 -1.61
CA VAL A 225 -8.55 -5.57 -0.51
C VAL A 225 -9.80 -6.19 0.11
N ILE A 226 -10.85 -5.40 0.32
CA ILE A 226 -12.11 -5.85 0.92
C ILE A 226 -12.95 -6.65 -0.09
N ARG A 227 -13.00 -6.25 -1.36
CA ARG A 227 -13.91 -6.85 -2.36
C ARG A 227 -13.39 -8.17 -2.93
N PHE A 228 -12.07 -8.31 -3.06
CA PHE A 228 -11.45 -9.45 -3.74
C PHE A 228 -10.69 -10.39 -2.80
N ASP A 229 -10.79 -10.19 -1.47
CA ASP A 229 -9.99 -10.90 -0.47
C ASP A 229 -8.55 -11.03 -0.95
N LEU A 230 -7.92 -9.91 -1.36
CA LEU A 230 -6.64 -9.85 -2.09
C LEU A 230 -5.54 -10.74 -1.49
N VAL A 231 -5.71 -11.12 -0.22
CA VAL A 231 -4.68 -11.78 0.57
C VAL A 231 -5.21 -12.97 1.37
N ASP A 232 -6.45 -13.43 1.18
CA ASP A 232 -7.02 -14.56 1.94
C ASP A 232 -7.22 -15.87 1.15
N LEU A 233 -7.16 -16.97 1.91
CA LEU A 233 -6.66 -18.29 1.54
C LEU A 233 -7.63 -19.25 0.86
N VAL A 234 -8.91 -18.93 0.65
CA VAL A 234 -9.89 -19.98 0.31
C VAL A 234 -9.57 -20.75 -0.99
N PRO A 235 -9.14 -20.11 -2.08
CA PRO A 235 -8.81 -20.86 -3.30
C PRO A 235 -7.49 -21.63 -3.17
N THR A 236 -6.47 -21.06 -2.51
CA THR A 236 -5.14 -21.68 -2.39
C THR A 236 -5.10 -22.78 -1.34
N ALA A 237 -5.82 -22.63 -0.22
CA ALA A 237 -5.99 -23.67 0.79
C ALA A 237 -6.76 -24.86 0.21
N ARG A 238 -7.84 -24.63 -0.56
CA ARG A 238 -8.50 -25.72 -1.30
C ARG A 238 -7.57 -26.39 -2.30
N ALA A 239 -6.87 -25.62 -3.13
CA ALA A 239 -5.93 -26.18 -4.10
C ALA A 239 -4.77 -26.95 -3.44
N THR A 240 -4.28 -26.47 -2.30
CA THR A 240 -3.20 -27.10 -1.53
C THR A 240 -3.70 -28.35 -0.79
N ALA A 241 -4.90 -28.29 -0.20
CA ALA A 241 -5.55 -29.44 0.42
C ALA A 241 -5.80 -30.55 -0.59
N VAL A 242 -6.30 -30.21 -1.79
CA VAL A 242 -6.48 -31.17 -2.90
C VAL A 242 -5.14 -31.72 -3.40
N ARG A 243 -4.08 -30.91 -3.44
CA ARG A 243 -2.72 -31.37 -3.83
C ARG A 243 -2.07 -32.29 -2.82
N LEU A 244 -2.25 -32.02 -1.53
CA LEU A 244 -1.67 -32.79 -0.42
C LEU A 244 -2.57 -33.96 0.01
N MET A 245 -3.78 -34.06 -0.55
CA MET A 245 -4.69 -35.16 -0.28
C MET A 245 -4.04 -36.48 -0.73
N PRO A 246 -3.90 -37.46 0.17
CA PRO A 246 -3.30 -38.75 -0.17
C PRO A 246 -4.21 -39.60 -1.09
N HIS A 247 -5.49 -39.25 -1.20
CA HIS A 247 -6.46 -39.92 -2.06
C HIS A 247 -6.52 -39.26 -3.44
N GLY A 248 -6.70 -40.08 -4.48
CA GLY A 248 -6.89 -39.61 -5.83
C GLY A 248 -8.22 -38.87 -5.99
N LEU A 249 -8.17 -37.65 -6.51
CA LEU A 249 -9.35 -36.87 -6.92
C LEU A 249 -9.32 -36.72 -8.45
N VAL A 250 -10.41 -37.15 -9.09
CA VAL A 250 -10.65 -36.99 -10.53
C VAL A 250 -11.97 -36.25 -10.69
N VAL A 251 -11.99 -35.20 -11.50
CA VAL A 251 -13.20 -34.43 -11.80
C VAL A 251 -13.58 -34.69 -13.25
N PHE A 252 -14.86 -35.00 -13.46
CA PHE A 252 -15.43 -35.28 -14.79
C PHE A 252 -16.36 -34.14 -15.23
N ASP A 253 -16.48 -33.93 -16.54
CA ASP A 253 -17.56 -33.12 -17.12
C ASP A 253 -18.86 -33.92 -17.26
N GLU A 254 -19.93 -33.25 -17.69
CA GLU A 254 -21.24 -33.87 -17.91
C GLU A 254 -21.22 -34.98 -18.97
N GLN A 255 -20.19 -35.04 -19.81
CA GLN A 255 -19.98 -36.06 -20.83
C GLN A 255 -19.06 -37.20 -20.36
N GLY A 256 -18.65 -37.20 -19.08
CA GLY A 256 -17.78 -38.23 -18.49
C GLY A 256 -16.31 -38.12 -18.87
N ARG A 257 -15.86 -36.97 -19.39
CA ARG A 257 -14.45 -36.70 -19.70
C ARG A 257 -13.75 -36.06 -18.51
N ILE A 258 -12.47 -36.36 -18.35
CA ILE A 258 -11.73 -35.86 -17.19
C ILE A 258 -11.26 -34.43 -17.42
N ILE A 259 -11.72 -33.51 -16.57
CA ILE A 259 -11.37 -32.10 -16.59
C ILE A 259 -10.22 -31.74 -15.64
N ASP A 260 -10.04 -32.48 -14.55
CA ASP A 260 -8.90 -32.28 -13.64
C ASP A 260 -8.54 -33.55 -12.85
N ARG A 261 -7.28 -33.65 -12.43
CA ARG A 261 -6.74 -34.72 -11.58
C ARG A 261 -5.69 -34.16 -10.61
N ASN A 262 -5.83 -34.48 -9.33
CA ASN A 262 -4.82 -34.15 -8.32
C ASN A 262 -3.55 -35.03 -8.46
N PRO A 263 -2.43 -34.70 -7.78
CA PRO A 263 -1.18 -35.45 -7.90
C PRO A 263 -1.30 -36.94 -7.53
N ALA A 264 -2.07 -37.27 -6.48
CA ALA A 264 -2.33 -38.66 -6.10
C ALA A 264 -3.05 -39.43 -7.21
N ALA A 265 -4.05 -38.83 -7.86
CA ALA A 265 -4.74 -39.44 -9.00
C ALA A 265 -3.82 -39.61 -10.22
N ARG A 266 -2.91 -38.66 -10.47
CA ARG A 266 -1.92 -38.79 -11.57
C ARG A 266 -0.92 -39.91 -11.31
N TYR A 267 -0.52 -40.12 -10.06
CA TYR A 267 0.35 -41.22 -9.68
C TYR A 267 -0.34 -42.57 -9.86
N LEU A 268 -1.61 -42.68 -9.46
CA LEU A 268 -2.39 -43.92 -9.55
C LEU A 268 -2.81 -44.27 -10.99
N LEU A 269 -3.20 -43.27 -11.79
CA LEU A 269 -3.75 -43.47 -13.14
C LEU A 269 -2.68 -43.46 -14.24
N GLY A 270 -1.43 -43.17 -13.91
CA GLY A 270 -0.36 -43.04 -14.89
C GLY A 270 -0.51 -41.83 -15.83
N PRO A 271 0.46 -41.64 -16.76
CA PRO A 271 0.36 -40.59 -17.78
C PRO A 271 -0.87 -40.83 -18.67
N PRO A 272 -1.55 -39.77 -19.11
CA PRO A 272 -2.68 -39.92 -20.01
C PRO A 272 -2.23 -40.62 -21.30
N GLU A 273 -2.91 -41.71 -21.68
CA GLU A 273 -2.85 -42.21 -23.05
C GLU A 273 -3.38 -41.11 -23.96
N ARG A 274 -2.57 -40.69 -24.94
CA ARG A 274 -3.03 -39.79 -26.00
C ARG A 274 -3.95 -40.60 -26.89
N THR A 275 -5.25 -40.52 -26.64
CA THR A 275 -6.26 -40.88 -27.63
C THR A 275 -6.45 -39.66 -28.54
N ASP A 276 -6.30 -39.87 -29.85
CA ASP A 276 -6.31 -38.85 -30.92
C ASP A 276 -7.68 -38.21 -31.20
N SER A 277 -8.53 -38.04 -30.19
CA SER A 277 -9.78 -37.29 -30.34
C SER A 277 -10.12 -36.55 -29.05
N ASP A 278 -10.64 -35.33 -29.22
CA ASP A 278 -10.92 -34.34 -28.19
C ASP A 278 -11.67 -34.90 -26.96
N GLY A 279 -10.92 -35.33 -25.94
CA GLY A 279 -11.45 -35.71 -24.63
C GLY A 279 -10.76 -36.92 -24.00
N PHE A 280 -10.20 -36.73 -22.81
CA PHE A 280 -9.73 -37.84 -21.96
C PHE A 280 -10.92 -38.66 -21.43
N GLY A 281 -11.43 -39.57 -22.25
CA GLY A 281 -12.40 -40.58 -21.84
C GLY A 281 -11.68 -41.81 -21.30
N LEU A 282 -11.76 -42.04 -19.98
CA LEU A 282 -11.48 -43.36 -19.40
C LEU A 282 -12.69 -44.24 -19.67
N ARG A 283 -12.77 -44.85 -20.85
CA ARG A 283 -13.76 -45.90 -21.10
C ARG A 283 -13.22 -47.32 -21.00
N ASP A 284 -11.93 -47.55 -20.77
CA ASP A 284 -11.43 -48.93 -20.86
C ASP A 284 -10.09 -49.22 -20.15
N THR A 285 -9.92 -48.83 -18.88
CA THR A 285 -8.71 -49.22 -18.13
C THR A 285 -9.02 -49.75 -16.73
N GLY A 286 -9.38 -51.04 -16.63
CA GLY A 286 -9.18 -51.83 -15.41
C GLY A 286 -10.23 -52.94 -15.16
N PRO A 287 -9.82 -54.13 -14.68
CA PRO A 287 -10.65 -55.34 -14.59
C PRO A 287 -11.65 -55.35 -13.42
N TRP A 288 -12.04 -54.19 -12.90
CA TRP A 288 -12.88 -54.04 -11.71
C TRP A 288 -14.29 -53.48 -12.01
N SER A 289 -14.74 -53.60 -13.26
CA SER A 289 -16.13 -53.32 -13.63
C SER A 289 -16.92 -54.63 -13.73
N GLU A 290 -17.31 -55.16 -12.57
CA GLU A 290 -18.51 -55.97 -12.39
C GLU A 290 -19.28 -55.43 -11.16
#